data_AF-A0A9X3B283-F1
#
_entry.id   AF-A0A9X3B283-F1
#
_cell.length_a   1.000
_cell.length_b   1.000
_cell.length_c   1.000
_cell.angle_alpha   90.00
_cell.angle_beta   90.00
_cell.angle_gamma   90.00
#
_symmetry.space_group_name_H-M   'P 1'
#
loop_
_entity.id
_entity.type
_entity.pdbx_description
1 polymer ?
#
loop_
_entity_poly.entity_id
_entity_poly.type
_entity_poly.pdbx_seq_one_letter_code
_entity_poly.pdbx_strand_id
1 'polypeptide(L)'
;MSHPVTVTEDFETVAETSIVAGQSIETPVMKIEFLKGAGVVEIRKKNPPDMPGKIESNVLQLNWVPRSDAQEIKISPNKACSTISFWFDKWTGISDFYIFDGDKLLAEISPESGDTNNFLYTNKKITHIKFDSVNIGLNMDNFKFTQ
;
A
#
# COMPACT_ATOMS: atom_id res chain seq x y z
N MET A 1 -20.61 1.47 -24.33
CA MET A 1 -19.26 1.18 -23.79
C MET A 1 -19.11 1.99 -22.51
N SER A 2 -19.15 1.33 -21.34
CA SER A 2 -18.84 2.01 -20.07
C SER A 2 -17.36 2.37 -20.05
N HIS A 3 -17.05 3.59 -19.69
CA HIS A 3 -15.66 4.00 -19.50
C HIS A 3 -15.16 3.35 -18.21
N PRO A 4 -13.87 2.93 -18.15
CA PRO A 4 -13.30 2.39 -16.94
C PRO A 4 -13.41 3.43 -15.81
N VAL A 5 -13.81 2.96 -14.62
CA VAL A 5 -14.01 3.84 -13.45
C VAL A 5 -12.79 3.70 -12.55
N THR A 6 -12.07 4.79 -12.32
CA THR A 6 -10.98 4.83 -11.35
C THR A 6 -11.48 5.40 -10.03
N VAL A 7 -11.28 4.65 -8.95
CA VAL A 7 -11.46 5.15 -7.58
C VAL A 7 -10.08 5.45 -7.00
N THR A 8 -9.98 6.59 -6.33
CA THR A 8 -8.76 7.03 -5.65
C THR A 8 -9.03 6.99 -4.15
N GLU A 9 -8.06 6.47 -3.43
CA GLU A 9 -7.96 6.55 -1.98
C GLU A 9 -7.64 8.00 -1.54
N ASP A 10 -8.01 8.35 -0.31
CA ASP A 10 -7.76 9.67 0.29
C ASP A 10 -7.61 9.51 1.81
N PHE A 11 -6.37 9.41 2.27
CA PHE A 11 -6.02 9.20 3.67
C PHE A 11 -6.30 10.44 4.53
N GLU A 12 -6.57 11.62 3.97
CA GLU A 12 -7.04 12.78 4.73
C GLU A 12 -8.45 12.58 5.27
N THR A 13 -9.25 11.75 4.59
CA THR A 13 -10.62 11.43 5.02
C THR A 13 -10.69 10.30 6.05
N VAL A 14 -9.56 9.63 6.30
CA VAL A 14 -9.44 8.54 7.27
C VAL A 14 -8.80 9.07 8.55
N ALA A 15 -9.39 8.75 9.69
CA ALA A 15 -8.81 9.13 10.98
C ALA A 15 -7.43 8.50 11.16
N GLU A 16 -6.48 9.27 11.69
CA GLU A 16 -5.17 8.74 12.07
C GLU A 16 -5.37 7.56 13.04
N THR A 17 -4.79 6.41 12.69
CA THR A 17 -5.04 5.16 13.39
C THR A 17 -3.87 4.20 13.21
N SER A 18 -3.70 3.31 14.18
CA SER A 18 -2.65 2.29 14.16
C SER A 18 -3.29 0.93 14.38
N ILE A 19 -2.88 -0.06 13.59
CA ILE A 19 -3.29 -1.45 13.73
C ILE A 19 -2.09 -2.35 14.03
N VAL A 20 -2.34 -3.44 14.77
CA VAL A 20 -1.39 -4.53 15.02
C VAL A 20 -1.77 -5.78 14.20
N ALA A 21 -0.90 -6.78 14.19
CA ALA A 21 -1.15 -8.02 13.45
C ALA A 21 -2.50 -8.66 13.84
N GLY A 22 -3.26 -9.09 12.83
CA GLY A 22 -4.63 -9.61 12.95
C GLY A 22 -5.72 -8.55 12.87
N GLN A 23 -5.39 -7.26 12.83
CA GLN A 23 -6.36 -6.16 12.70
C GLN A 23 -6.39 -5.61 11.27
N SER A 24 -7.43 -4.79 10.99
CA SER A 24 -7.62 -4.15 9.70
C SER A 24 -8.18 -2.74 9.80
N ILE A 25 -7.93 -1.94 8.78
CA ILE A 25 -8.56 -0.64 8.53
C ILE A 25 -9.39 -0.76 7.26
N GLU A 26 -10.61 -0.24 7.28
CA GLU A 26 -11.47 -0.12 6.11
C GLU A 26 -11.49 1.34 5.68
N THR A 27 -11.23 1.60 4.40
CA THR A 27 -11.45 2.90 3.76
C THR A 27 -12.61 2.79 2.77
N PRO A 28 -13.13 3.91 2.25
CA PRO A 28 -14.19 3.87 1.23
C PRO A 28 -13.82 3.06 -0.02
N VAL A 29 -12.53 2.88 -0.32
CA VAL A 29 -12.06 2.23 -1.55
C VAL A 29 -11.31 0.92 -1.35
N MET A 30 -10.78 0.65 -0.15
CA MET A 30 -9.99 -0.55 0.12
C MET A 30 -10.00 -0.98 1.59
N LYS A 31 -9.64 -2.24 1.80
CA LYS A 31 -9.31 -2.81 3.10
C LYS A 31 -7.80 -2.99 3.22
N ILE A 32 -7.23 -2.57 4.34
CA ILE A 32 -5.83 -2.79 4.72
C ILE A 32 -5.82 -3.79 5.88
N GLU A 33 -5.17 -4.93 5.71
CA GLU A 33 -5.05 -5.99 6.72
C GLU A 33 -3.60 -6.17 7.13
N PHE A 34 -3.29 -6.07 8.43
CA PHE A 34 -1.95 -6.40 8.93
C PHE A 34 -1.91 -7.88 9.29
N LEU A 35 -1.24 -8.69 8.47
CA LEU A 35 -1.31 -10.14 8.56
C LEU A 35 -0.35 -10.71 9.62
N LYS A 36 0.92 -10.33 9.57
CA LYS A 36 1.95 -10.80 10.50
C LYS A 36 3.12 -9.83 10.58
N GLY A 37 3.89 -9.91 11.67
CA GLY A 37 5.08 -9.09 11.90
C GLY A 37 5.00 -8.29 13.19
N ALA A 38 6.13 -7.74 13.63
CA ALA A 38 6.19 -6.91 14.82
C ALA A 38 5.84 -5.45 14.53
N GLY A 39 5.46 -4.69 15.56
CA GLY A 39 5.20 -3.25 15.44
C GLY A 39 3.76 -2.94 15.06
N VAL A 40 3.58 -1.84 14.34
CA VAL A 40 2.28 -1.31 13.93
C VAL A 40 2.32 -0.93 12.45
N VAL A 41 1.13 -0.91 11.85
CA VAL A 41 0.84 -0.28 10.56
C VAL A 41 -0.07 0.91 10.84
N GLU A 42 0.25 2.08 10.32
CA GLU A 42 -0.40 3.33 10.72
C GLU A 42 -0.87 4.14 9.52
N ILE A 43 -2.05 4.75 9.64
CA ILE A 43 -2.42 5.94 8.85
C ILE A 43 -2.09 7.13 9.73
N ARG A 44 -1.19 7.99 9.25
CA ARG A 44 -0.67 9.10 10.06
C ARG A 44 -0.18 10.23 9.19
N LYS A 45 -0.05 11.42 9.79
CA LYS A 45 0.66 12.53 9.16
C LYS A 45 2.14 12.19 8.94
N LYS A 46 2.62 12.44 7.73
CA LYS A 46 4.04 12.43 7.39
C LYS A 46 4.51 13.88 7.15
N ASN A 47 5.25 14.41 8.12
CA ASN A 47 5.80 15.77 8.07
C ASN A 47 6.88 15.92 6.96
N PRO A 48 7.12 17.13 6.43
CA PRO A 48 7.86 17.36 5.17
C PRO A 48 9.37 17.04 5.27
N PRO A 49 10.11 16.95 4.13
CA PRO A 49 9.95 17.81 2.95
C PRO A 49 9.00 17.25 1.88
N ASP A 50 8.41 18.16 1.10
CA ASP A 50 7.55 17.86 -0.06
C ASP A 50 8.19 16.76 -0.92
N MET A 51 7.62 15.56 -0.88
CA MET A 51 8.12 14.45 -1.67
C MET A 51 7.48 14.52 -3.07
N PRO A 52 8.28 14.56 -4.15
CA PRO A 52 7.72 14.56 -5.50
C PRO A 52 6.72 13.43 -5.70
N GLY A 53 5.50 13.76 -6.11
CA GLY A 53 4.42 12.80 -6.38
C GLY A 53 3.55 12.42 -5.19
N LYS A 54 3.89 12.83 -3.95
CA LYS A 54 3.00 12.74 -2.79
C LYS A 54 1.88 13.77 -2.95
N ILE A 55 0.64 13.35 -2.72
CA ILE A 55 -0.53 14.21 -2.91
C ILE A 55 -1.15 14.59 -1.57
N GLU A 56 -1.06 13.73 -0.56
CA GLU A 56 -1.70 13.91 0.74
C GLU A 56 -0.69 14.19 1.85
N SER A 57 -1.13 14.70 3.00
CA SER A 57 -0.32 14.85 4.21
C SER A 57 -0.23 13.53 4.99
N ASN A 58 -1.33 12.79 5.05
CA ASN A 58 -1.41 11.47 5.62
C ASN A 58 -0.84 10.41 4.66
N VAL A 59 -0.29 9.34 5.23
CA VAL A 59 0.22 8.18 4.48
C VAL A 59 -0.09 6.91 5.25
N LEU A 60 -0.16 5.78 4.54
CA LEU A 60 0.00 4.46 5.13
C LEU A 60 1.48 4.19 5.38
N GLN A 61 1.83 3.90 6.63
CA GLN A 61 3.20 3.62 7.04
C GLN A 61 3.34 2.22 7.64
N LEU A 62 4.40 1.53 7.22
CA LEU A 62 4.85 0.26 7.76
C LEU A 62 6.22 0.46 8.42
N ASN A 63 6.58 -0.44 9.33
CA ASN A 63 7.92 -0.55 9.92
C ASN A 63 8.41 0.76 10.60
N TRP A 64 7.56 1.41 11.40
CA TRP A 64 7.91 2.61 12.17
C TRP A 64 9.03 2.37 13.22
N VAL A 65 9.30 1.12 13.59
CA VAL A 65 10.40 0.75 14.49
C VAL A 65 11.35 -0.19 13.76
N PRO A 66 12.67 0.09 13.70
CA PRO A 66 13.64 -0.81 13.08
C PRO A 66 13.64 -2.14 13.84
N ARG A 67 13.05 -3.17 13.23
CA ARG A 67 13.08 -4.54 13.71
C ARG A 67 13.38 -5.46 12.53
N SER A 68 14.05 -6.57 12.84
CA SER A 68 14.48 -7.60 11.89
C SER A 68 13.34 -8.36 11.23
N ASP A 69 12.12 -8.24 11.76
CA ASP A 69 11.02 -9.10 11.40
C ASP A 69 10.16 -8.43 10.32
N ALA A 70 9.97 -9.12 9.20
CA ALA A 70 9.14 -8.65 8.10
C ALA A 70 7.70 -8.38 8.55
N GLN A 71 7.14 -7.24 8.16
CA GLN A 71 5.69 -7.01 8.19
C GLN A 71 5.08 -7.52 6.88
N GLU A 72 4.10 -8.41 6.98
CA GLU A 72 3.22 -8.77 5.86
C GLU A 72 1.89 -8.03 6.01
N ILE A 73 1.54 -7.24 5.01
CA ILE A 73 0.23 -6.61 4.92
C ILE A 73 -0.47 -7.01 3.63
N LYS A 74 -1.78 -6.88 3.61
CA LYS A 74 -2.61 -7.10 2.42
C LYS A 74 -3.52 -5.89 2.20
N ILE A 75 -3.51 -5.37 0.98
CA ILE A 75 -4.42 -4.32 0.54
C ILE A 75 -5.37 -4.91 -0.51
N SER A 76 -6.66 -4.85 -0.21
CA SER A 76 -7.72 -5.37 -1.08
C SER A 76 -8.62 -4.21 -1.51
N PRO A 77 -8.69 -3.84 -2.80
CA PRO A 77 -9.72 -2.91 -3.25
C PRO A 77 -11.12 -3.48 -2.99
N ASN A 78 -12.08 -2.63 -2.67
CA ASN A 78 -13.46 -3.02 -2.35
C ASN A 78 -14.16 -3.72 -3.53
N LYS A 79 -13.64 -3.55 -4.75
CA LYS A 79 -14.00 -4.31 -5.95
C LYS A 79 -12.73 -4.70 -6.68
N ALA A 80 -12.76 -5.87 -7.32
CA ALA A 80 -11.67 -6.28 -8.20
C ALA A 80 -11.44 -5.21 -9.29
N CYS A 81 -10.19 -4.98 -9.62
CA CYS A 81 -9.77 -3.93 -10.54
C CYS A 81 -8.89 -4.51 -11.65
N SER A 82 -8.74 -3.77 -12.74
CA SER A 82 -7.81 -4.07 -13.83
C SER A 82 -6.46 -3.38 -13.65
N THR A 83 -6.41 -2.29 -12.89
CA THR A 83 -5.16 -1.55 -12.62
C THR A 83 -5.08 -1.17 -11.15
N ILE A 84 -3.89 -1.32 -10.57
CA ILE A 84 -3.50 -0.75 -9.27
C ILE A 84 -2.34 0.19 -9.51
N SER A 85 -2.42 1.40 -8.96
CA SER A 85 -1.25 2.28 -8.82
C SER A 85 -1.23 2.93 -7.44
N PHE A 86 -0.06 3.25 -6.94
CA PHE A 86 0.10 4.04 -5.72
C PHE A 86 1.46 4.69 -5.70
N TRP A 87 1.57 5.77 -4.95
CA TRP A 87 2.86 6.35 -4.64
C TRP A 87 3.48 5.59 -3.46
N PHE A 88 4.80 5.39 -3.49
CA PHE A 88 5.53 4.90 -2.33
C PHE A 88 6.88 5.58 -2.17
N ASP A 89 7.32 5.68 -0.92
CA ASP A 89 8.68 6.08 -0.54
C ASP A 89 9.22 5.02 0.43
N LYS A 90 10.35 4.45 0.02
CA LYS A 90 11.14 3.54 0.85
C LYS A 90 12.50 4.18 1.13
N TRP A 91 12.85 4.26 2.40
CA TRP A 91 14.15 4.79 2.82
C TRP A 91 15.27 3.77 2.63
N THR A 92 15.09 2.55 3.15
CA THR A 92 16.07 1.46 3.05
C THR A 92 15.37 0.12 3.29
N GLY A 93 15.69 -0.94 2.53
CA GLY A 93 15.16 -2.28 2.79
C GLY A 93 14.60 -2.97 1.55
N ILE A 94 14.22 -4.24 1.76
CA ILE A 94 13.53 -5.06 0.76
C ILE A 94 12.05 -4.95 1.06
N SER A 95 11.27 -4.50 0.07
CA SER A 95 9.82 -4.58 0.12
C SER A 95 9.36 -5.23 -1.16
N ASP A 96 8.88 -6.45 -1.08
CA ASP A 96 8.39 -7.19 -2.24
C ASP A 96 6.88 -7.04 -2.33
N PHE A 97 6.41 -6.77 -3.53
CA PHE A 97 5.01 -6.57 -3.86
C PHE A 97 4.50 -7.79 -4.61
N TYR A 98 3.53 -8.48 -4.02
CA TYR A 98 2.92 -9.68 -4.59
C TYR A 98 1.48 -9.37 -5.02
N ILE A 99 1.17 -9.53 -6.31
CA ILE A 99 -0.12 -9.13 -6.89
C ILE A 99 -0.95 -10.37 -7.19
N PHE A 100 -2.24 -10.37 -6.86
CA PHE A 100 -3.09 -11.57 -6.90
C PHE A 100 -4.45 -11.41 -7.60
N ASP A 101 -4.92 -12.48 -8.24
CA ASP A 101 -6.34 -12.71 -8.61
C ASP A 101 -6.89 -13.92 -7.85
N GLY A 102 -7.69 -13.68 -6.80
CA GLY A 102 -8.01 -14.71 -5.81
C GLY A 102 -6.71 -15.21 -5.17
N ASP A 103 -6.51 -16.52 -5.14
CA ASP A 103 -5.29 -17.13 -4.58
C ASP A 103 -4.15 -17.25 -5.62
N LYS A 104 -4.38 -16.84 -6.87
CA LYS A 104 -3.37 -16.94 -7.93
C LYS A 104 -2.43 -15.74 -7.88
N LEU A 105 -1.14 -16.01 -7.64
CA LEU A 105 -0.07 -15.03 -7.83
C LEU A 105 0.06 -14.66 -9.31
N LEU A 106 0.04 -13.36 -9.59
CA LEU A 106 0.16 -12.79 -10.93
C LEU A 106 1.56 -12.23 -11.19
N ALA A 107 2.15 -11.60 -10.17
CA ALA A 107 3.46 -10.98 -10.24
C ALA A 107 4.07 -10.83 -8.84
N GLU A 108 5.40 -10.86 -8.81
CA GLU A 108 6.26 -10.51 -7.68
C GLU A 108 7.19 -9.40 -8.17
N ILE A 109 7.18 -8.26 -7.48
CA ILE A 109 7.88 -7.06 -7.89
C ILE A 109 8.70 -6.53 -6.71
N SER A 110 10.02 -6.45 -6.90
CA SER A 110 10.96 -5.86 -5.95
C SER A 110 11.36 -4.47 -6.43
N PRO A 111 10.64 -3.38 -6.08
CA PRO A 111 11.03 -2.03 -6.48
C PRO A 111 12.46 -1.68 -6.03
N GLU A 112 13.22 -0.94 -6.83
CA GLU A 112 14.57 -0.48 -6.48
C GLU A 112 14.54 0.68 -5.46
N SER A 113 15.61 0.83 -4.67
CA SER A 113 15.75 1.92 -3.67
C SER A 113 16.16 3.24 -4.28
N GLY A 114 15.66 4.34 -3.73
CA GLY A 114 16.04 5.70 -4.13
C GLY A 114 15.10 6.34 -5.14
N ASP A 115 14.15 5.57 -5.67
CA ASP A 115 13.14 6.12 -6.54
C ASP A 115 11.85 6.44 -5.76
N THR A 116 11.48 7.71 -5.68
CA THR A 116 10.08 8.11 -5.49
C THR A 116 9.30 7.65 -6.71
N ASN A 117 8.73 6.46 -6.63
CA ASN A 117 8.13 5.78 -7.77
C ASN A 117 6.63 5.64 -7.57
N ASN A 118 5.88 6.12 -8.56
CA ASN A 118 4.52 5.66 -8.72
C ASN A 118 4.60 4.19 -9.18
N PHE A 119 4.14 3.28 -8.33
CA PHE A 119 3.88 1.92 -8.74
C PHE A 119 2.68 1.90 -9.69
N LEU A 120 2.74 1.10 -10.74
CA LEU A 120 1.62 0.84 -11.64
C LEU A 120 1.67 -0.62 -12.10
N TYR A 121 0.56 -1.32 -11.96
CA TYR A 121 0.39 -2.66 -12.49
C TYR A 121 -0.99 -2.85 -13.09
N THR A 122 -1.06 -3.48 -14.26
CA THR A 122 -2.30 -3.74 -15.00
C THR A 122 -2.42 -5.23 -15.32
N ASN A 123 -3.60 -5.79 -15.07
CA ASN A 123 -4.00 -7.13 -15.47
C ASN A 123 -5.51 -7.19 -15.73
N LYS A 124 -6.03 -8.29 -16.27
CA LYS A 124 -7.49 -8.43 -16.49
C LYS A 124 -8.31 -8.33 -15.21
N LYS A 125 -7.77 -8.85 -14.11
CA LYS A 125 -8.40 -8.88 -12.81
C LYS A 125 -7.33 -8.94 -11.72
N ILE A 126 -7.45 -8.05 -10.76
CA ILE A 126 -6.61 -7.95 -9.58
C ILE A 126 -7.55 -7.82 -8.39
N THR A 127 -7.31 -8.63 -7.37
CA THR A 127 -8.16 -8.72 -6.18
C THR A 127 -7.49 -8.18 -4.94
N HIS A 128 -6.17 -8.26 -4.86
CA HIS A 128 -5.39 -7.70 -3.78
C HIS A 128 -3.91 -7.65 -4.14
N ILE A 129 -3.17 -6.90 -3.35
CA ILE A 129 -1.72 -6.85 -3.32
C ILE A 129 -1.26 -7.15 -1.89
N LYS A 130 -0.20 -7.94 -1.76
CA LYS A 130 0.50 -8.15 -0.49
C LYS A 130 1.86 -7.46 -0.54
N PHE A 131 2.28 -6.99 0.62
CA PHE A 131 3.58 -6.38 0.80
C PHE A 131 4.30 -7.11 1.91
N ASP A 132 5.49 -7.61 1.61
CA ASP A 132 6.43 -8.05 2.64
C ASP A 132 7.49 -6.97 2.78
N SER A 133 7.49 -6.23 3.89
CA SER A 133 8.44 -5.14 4.13
C SER A 133 9.41 -5.51 5.25
N VAL A 134 10.71 -5.53 4.93
CA VAL A 134 11.81 -5.81 5.85
C VAL A 134 12.70 -4.57 5.97
N ASN A 135 12.97 -4.16 7.20
CA ASN A 135 13.76 -2.98 7.58
C ASN A 135 13.11 -1.63 7.18
N ILE A 136 13.24 -0.68 8.10
CA ILE A 136 12.91 0.76 8.10
C ILE A 136 11.86 1.26 7.08
N GLY A 137 10.70 1.69 7.59
CA GLY A 137 9.84 2.74 7.04
C GLY A 137 9.47 2.66 5.55
N LEU A 138 8.43 1.89 5.20
CA LEU A 138 7.74 2.02 3.91
C LEU A 138 6.54 2.95 4.09
N ASN A 139 6.43 3.98 3.24
CA ASN A 139 5.28 4.87 3.22
C ASN A 139 4.59 4.73 1.87
N MET A 140 3.27 4.70 1.87
CA MET A 140 2.44 4.59 0.67
C MET A 140 1.29 5.57 0.74
N ASP A 141 0.88 6.05 -0.42
CA ASP A 141 -0.16 7.07 -0.57
C ASP A 141 -0.82 6.97 -1.94
N ASN A 142 -1.97 7.63 -2.13
CA ASN A 142 -2.58 7.87 -3.43
C ASN A 142 -2.87 6.56 -4.21
N PHE A 143 -3.46 5.57 -3.50
CA PHE A 143 -3.88 4.34 -4.13
C PHE A 143 -5.00 4.60 -5.15
N LYS A 144 -4.87 4.04 -6.35
CA LYS A 144 -5.86 4.13 -7.42
C LYS A 144 -6.18 2.74 -7.94
N PHE A 145 -7.46 2.48 -8.08
CA PHE A 145 -8.01 1.21 -8.57
C PHE A 145 -8.93 1.47 -9.75
N THR A 146 -8.56 0.98 -10.94
CA THR A 146 -9.38 1.12 -12.16
C THR A 146 -10.22 -0.13 -12.40
N GLN A 147 -11.54 0.01 -12.47
CA GLN A 147 -12.52 -1.07 -12.65
C GLN A 147 -13.00 -1.17 -14.10
#